data_AF-A0A2M7IQ02-F1
#
_entry.id   AF-A0A2M7IQ02-F1
#
_cell.length_a   1.000
_cell.length_b   1.000
_cell.length_c   1.000
_cell.angle_alpha   90.00
_cell.angle_beta   90.00
_cell.angle_gamma   90.00
#
_symmetry.space_group_name_H-M   'P 1'
#
loop_
_entity.id
_entity.type
_entity.pdbx_description
1 polymer ?
#
loop_
_entity_poly.entity_id
_entity_poly.type
_entity_poly.pdbx_seq_one_letter_code
_entity_poly.pdbx_strand_id
1 'polypeptide(L)'
;MSGKIIKAIVFDLGNVLLPFDYSVAVKRLNEIEENLGEVFLAFYKENYSLHRSFERGDLSREKFISLMLNALHNKIDEETFCKIYS
;
A
#
# COMPACT_ATOMS: atom_id res chain seq x y z
N MET A 1 19.10 -2.89 42.85
CA MET A 1 18.16 -2.80 41.71
C MET A 1 18.64 -3.78 40.65
N SER A 2 17.84 -4.78 40.29
CA SER A 2 18.16 -5.69 39.18
C SER A 2 17.80 -5.00 37.86
N GLY A 3 18.80 -4.73 37.02
CA GLY A 3 18.57 -4.15 35.69
C GLY A 3 17.98 -5.18 34.74
N LYS A 4 16.98 -4.79 33.94
CA LYS A 4 16.42 -5.66 32.90
C LYS A 4 17.47 -5.91 31.82
N ILE A 5 17.73 -7.17 31.52
CA ILE A 5 18.57 -7.60 30.39
C ILE A 5 17.66 -7.82 29.18
N ILE A 6 17.79 -6.97 28.16
CA ILE A 6 17.11 -7.17 26.88
C ILE A 6 17.94 -8.14 26.03
N LYS A 7 17.31 -9.21 25.55
CA LYS A 7 17.96 -10.26 24.74
C LYS A 7 17.72 -10.13 23.25
N ALA A 8 16.68 -9.38 22.85
CA ALA A 8 16.31 -9.16 21.47
C ALA A 8 15.61 -7.81 21.31
N ILE A 9 15.83 -7.18 20.15
CA ILE A 9 15.11 -5.98 19.71
C ILE A 9 14.59 -6.29 18.31
N VAL A 10 13.30 -6.08 18.11
CA VAL A 10 12.63 -6.29 16.83
C VAL A 10 12.09 -4.94 16.38
N PHE A 11 12.43 -4.53 15.17
CA PHE A 11 11.95 -3.30 14.56
C PHE A 11 10.93 -3.64 13.49
N ASP A 12 9.84 -2.88 13.48
CA ASP A 12 8.94 -2.82 12.32
C ASP A 12 9.65 -2.05 11.19
N LEU A 13 9.16 -2.18 9.96
CA LEU A 13 9.72 -1.48 8.81
C LEU A 13 9.07 -0.10 8.64
N GLY A 14 7.74 -0.08 8.48
CA GLY A 14 6.98 1.11 8.15
C GLY A 14 6.96 2.12 9.29
N ASN A 15 7.36 3.36 9.02
CA ASN A 15 7.45 4.48 9.97
C ASN A 15 8.32 4.24 11.21
N VAL A 16 9.09 3.15 11.23
CA VAL A 16 10.14 2.88 12.23
C VAL A 16 11.51 2.94 11.58
N LEU A 17 11.70 2.20 10.47
CA LEU A 17 12.95 2.20 9.71
C LEU A 17 12.85 3.02 8.42
N LEU A 18 11.69 2.98 7.76
CA LEU A 18 11.44 3.70 6.50
C LEU A 18 10.20 4.60 6.63
N PRO A 19 10.27 5.88 6.22
CA PRO A 19 9.09 6.73 6.16
C PRO A 19 8.12 6.19 5.10
N PHE A 20 6.83 6.19 5.41
CA PHE A 20 5.79 5.73 4.49
C PHE A 20 4.66 6.75 4.41
N ASP A 21 4.33 7.19 3.20
CA ASP A 21 3.33 8.22 2.94
C ASP A 21 2.52 7.95 1.68
N TYR A 22 1.24 7.62 1.86
CA TYR A 22 0.28 7.43 0.76
C TYR A 22 0.04 8.70 -0.07
N SER A 23 0.34 9.89 0.45
CA SER A 23 0.16 11.15 -0.29
C SER A 23 1.00 11.19 -1.57
N VAL A 24 2.15 10.49 -1.59
CA VAL A 24 3.02 10.38 -2.76
C VAL A 24 2.33 9.60 -3.88
N ALA A 25 1.73 8.45 -3.53
CA ALA A 25 1.00 7.63 -4.50
C ALA A 25 -0.24 8.37 -5.03
N VAL A 26 -0.99 9.05 -4.16
CA VAL A 26 -2.16 9.86 -4.54
C VAL A 26 -1.78 10.96 -5.53
N LYS A 27 -0.71 11.71 -5.25
CA LYS A 27 -0.24 12.78 -6.15
C LYS A 27 0.16 12.24 -7.53
N ARG A 28 0.91 11.14 -7.58
CA ARG A 28 1.34 10.51 -8.84
C ARG A 28 0.15 9.99 -9.66
N LEU A 29 -0.88 9.47 -9.01
CA LEU A 29 -2.12 9.07 -9.70
C LEU A 29 -2.87 10.29 -10.25
N ASN A 30 -2.90 11.40 -9.52
CA ASN A 30 -3.53 12.64 -9.97
C ASN A 30 -2.80 13.32 -11.13
N GLU A 31 -1.51 13.01 -11.35
CA GLU A 31 -0.78 13.44 -12.54
C GLU A 31 -1.25 12.71 -13.82
N ILE A 32 -1.87 11.53 -13.68
CA ILE A 32 -2.40 10.75 -14.80
C ILE A 32 -3.82 11.20 -15.16
N GLU A 33 -4.68 11.30 -14.16
CA GLU A 33 -6.05 11.80 -14.30
C GLU A 33 -6.47 12.50 -13.01
N GLU A 34 -7.07 13.67 -13.14
CA GLU A 34 -7.51 14.46 -11.99
C GLU A 34 -8.47 13.64 -11.12
N ASN A 35 -8.22 13.60 -9.80
CA ASN A 35 -8.95 12.83 -8.78
C ASN A 35 -8.74 11.29 -8.79
N LEU A 36 -7.86 10.75 -9.64
CA LEU A 36 -7.62 9.31 -9.69
C LEU A 36 -6.99 8.75 -8.40
N GLY A 37 -6.14 9.55 -7.74
CA GLY A 37 -5.54 9.21 -6.46
C GLY A 37 -6.56 9.15 -5.32
N GLU A 38 -7.57 10.03 -5.35
CA GLU A 38 -8.69 10.03 -4.41
C GLU A 38 -9.59 8.82 -4.63
N VAL A 39 -9.87 8.46 -5.89
CA VAL A 39 -10.61 7.22 -6.23
C VAL A 39 -9.88 6.00 -5.65
N PHE A 40 -8.56 5.91 -5.86
CA PHE A 40 -7.75 4.86 -5.27
C PHE A 40 -7.83 4.85 -3.74
N LEU A 41 -7.64 6.01 -3.11
CA LEU A 41 -7.61 6.11 -1.64
C LEU A 41 -8.97 5.76 -1.02
N ALA A 42 -10.08 6.17 -1.66
CA ALA A 42 -11.44 5.82 -1.23
C ALA A 42 -11.65 4.30 -1.32
N PHE A 43 -11.38 3.71 -2.48
CA PHE A 43 -11.49 2.27 -2.67
C PHE A 43 -10.63 1.49 -1.68
N TYR A 44 -9.38 1.91 -1.48
CA TYR A 44 -8.44 1.26 -0.57
C TYR A 44 -8.90 1.30 0.89
N LYS A 45 -9.47 2.44 1.33
CA LYS A 45 -10.02 2.59 2.69
C LYS A 45 -11.28 1.73 2.89
N GLU A 46 -12.20 1.76 1.93
CA GLU A 46 -13.45 0.97 1.99
C GLU A 46 -13.18 -0.53 1.94
N ASN A 47 -12.11 -0.94 1.24
CA ASN A 47 -11.73 -2.33 1.03
C ASN A 47 -10.43 -2.70 1.75
N TYR A 48 -10.14 -2.09 2.89
CA TYR A 48 -8.90 -2.31 3.64
C TYR A 48 -8.66 -3.79 4.03
N SER A 49 -9.73 -4.59 4.09
CA SER A 49 -9.67 -6.04 4.27
C SER A 49 -8.89 -6.75 3.15
N LEU A 50 -8.93 -6.26 1.90
CA LEU A 50 -8.17 -6.80 0.78
C LEU A 50 -6.67 -6.64 1.00
N HIS A 51 -6.25 -5.47 1.46
CA HIS A 51 -4.85 -5.21 1.79
C HIS A 51 -4.37 -6.12 2.93
N ARG A 52 -5.16 -6.25 4.00
CA ARG A 52 -4.83 -7.16 5.11
C ARG A 52 -4.73 -8.62 4.66
N SER A 53 -5.59 -9.06 3.75
CA SER A 53 -5.51 -10.41 3.18
C SER A 53 -4.27 -10.59 2.30
N PHE A 54 -3.86 -9.56 1.56
CA PHE A 54 -2.60 -9.58 0.81
C PHE A 54 -1.37 -9.65 1.73
N GLU A 55 -1.30 -8.83 2.78
CA GLU A 55 -0.19 -8.84 3.74
C GLU A 55 -0.04 -10.18 4.48
N ARG A 56 -1.16 -10.86 4.75
CA ARG A 56 -1.15 -12.22 5.34
C ARG A 56 -0.80 -13.32 4.34
N GLY A 57 -0.80 -13.03 3.04
CA GLY A 57 -0.60 -14.02 1.97
C GLY A 57 -1.86 -14.80 1.58
N ASP A 58 -3.04 -14.43 2.11
CA ASP A 58 -4.32 -15.05 1.74
C ASP A 58 -4.76 -14.67 0.33
N LEU A 59 -4.30 -13.52 -0.17
CA LEU A 59 -4.60 -12.99 -1.50
C LEU A 59 -3.32 -12.95 -2.35
N SER A 60 -3.36 -13.55 -3.54
CA SER A 60 -2.20 -13.54 -4.43
C SER A 60 -1.87 -12.14 -4.94
N ARG A 61 -0.61 -11.92 -5.30
CA ARG A 61 -0.13 -10.65 -5.87
C ARG A 61 -0.92 -10.27 -7.11
N GLU A 62 -1.09 -11.22 -8.04
CA GLU A 62 -1.78 -11.01 -9.32
C GLU A 62 -3.23 -10.61 -9.07
N LYS A 63 -3.89 -11.26 -8.09
CA LYS A 63 -5.27 -10.93 -7.75
C LYS A 63 -5.37 -9.55 -7.09
N PHE A 64 -4.48 -9.24 -6.15
CA PHE A 64 -4.44 -7.93 -5.51
C PHE A 64 -4.24 -6.81 -6.53
N ILE A 65 -3.23 -6.94 -7.39
CA ILE A 65 -2.94 -5.97 -8.46
C ILE A 65 -4.15 -5.82 -9.38
N SER A 66 -4.76 -6.92 -9.83
CA SER A 66 -5.95 -6.84 -10.69
C SER A 66 -7.11 -6.08 -10.04
N LEU A 67 -7.29 -6.19 -8.71
CA LEU A 67 -8.33 -5.45 -7.99
C LEU A 67 -8.00 -3.96 -7.92
N MET A 68 -6.73 -3.61 -7.68
CA MET A 68 -6.28 -2.22 -7.66
C MET A 68 -6.38 -1.56 -9.03
N LEU A 69 -5.97 -2.25 -10.10
CA LEU A 69 -6.10 -1.77 -11.47
C LEU A 69 -7.56 -1.57 -11.87
N ASN A 70 -8.45 -2.49 -11.47
CA ASN A 70 -9.89 -2.34 -11.70
C ASN A 70 -10.47 -1.13 -10.94
N ALA A 71 -10.03 -0.88 -9.71
CA ALA A 71 -10.42 0.32 -8.95
C ALA A 71 -9.97 1.62 -9.62
N LEU A 72 -8.83 1.57 -10.32
CA LEU A 72 -8.28 2.65 -11.14
C LEU A 72 -8.86 2.66 -12.56
N HIS A 73 -9.96 1.96 -12.82
CA HIS A 73 -10.61 1.84 -14.13
C HIS A 73 -9.65 1.40 -15.26
N ASN A 74 -8.61 0.62 -14.92
CA ASN A 74 -7.55 0.18 -15.82
C ASN A 74 -6.86 1.33 -16.59
N LYS A 75 -6.77 2.51 -15.97
CA LYS A 75 -6.09 3.69 -16.54
C LYS A 75 -4.58 3.57 -16.56
N ILE A 76 -4.03 2.64 -15.79
CA ILE A 76 -2.61 2.30 -15.74
C ILE A 76 -2.42 0.79 -15.83
N ASP A 77 -1.20 0.38 -16.18
CA ASP A 77 -0.78 -1.03 -16.17
C ASP A 77 -0.19 -1.43 -14.81
N GLU A 78 0.07 -2.74 -14.67
CA GLU A 78 0.66 -3.33 -13.45
C GLU A 78 2.02 -2.72 -13.11
N GLU A 79 2.88 -2.48 -14.12
CA GLU A 79 4.22 -1.96 -13.91
C GLU A 79 4.16 -0.54 -13.33
N THR A 80 3.31 0.31 -13.91
CA THR A 80 3.08 1.68 -13.46
C THR A 80 2.45 1.69 -12.07
N PHE A 81 1.47 0.82 -11.82
CA PHE A 81 0.88 0.68 -10.49
C PHE A 81 1.94 0.32 -9.44
N CYS A 82 2.79 -0.67 -9.71
CA CYS A 82 3.85 -1.05 -8.78
C CYS A 82 4.81 0.12 -8.51
N LYS A 83 5.29 0.84 -9.54
CA LYS A 83 6.19 1.99 -9.36
C LYS A 83 5.58 3.15 -8.54
N ILE A 84 4.26 3.28 -8.57
CA ILE A 84 3.55 4.31 -7.81
C ILE A 84 3.28 3.85 -6.37
N TYR A 85 2.89 2.59 -6.18
CA TYR A 85 2.44 2.05 -4.90
C TYR A 85 3.55 1.49 -4.01
N SER A 86 4.60 0.89 -4.57
CA SER A 86 5.69 0.20 -3.84
C SER A 86 6.91 1.06 -3.60
#